data_AF-A0A0D2TM21-F1
#
_entry.id   AF-A0A0D2TM21-F1
#
_cell.length_a   1.000
_cell.length_b   1.000
_cell.length_c   1.000
_cell.angle_alpha   90.00
_cell.angle_beta   90.00
_cell.angle_gamma   90.00
#
_symmetry.space_group_name_H-M   'P 1'
#
loop_
_entity.id
_entity.type
_entity.pdbx_description
1 polymer ?
#
loop_
_entity_poly.entity_id
_entity_poly.type
_entity_poly.pdbx_seq_one_letter_code
_entity_poly.pdbx_strand_id
1 'polypeptide(L)'
;PLNRCLFPGSTTYNTFKSCTNPHCFELDSIRFLGTSGQNIDDLTKYSEAKDKLDFLERTLRWRHLAPTAPNTLGCYPFTDRDPFLIDSCPDVYFVGNQEKYETCLLKGLEGQLVRLICIPRFCETGVAVVVSVFHLPGC
;
A
#
# COMPACT_ATOMS: atom_id res chain seq x y z
N PRO A 1 6.40 2.69 13.32
CA PRO A 1 5.98 1.46 14.03
C PRO A 1 5.36 1.79 15.37
N LEU A 2 4.45 0.96 15.86
CA LEU A 2 3.84 1.17 17.17
C LEU A 2 4.81 0.76 18.28
N ASN A 3 4.73 1.43 19.42
CA ASN A 3 5.60 1.13 20.55
C ASN A 3 5.28 -0.27 21.11
N ARG A 4 6.32 -1.05 21.41
CA ARG A 4 6.21 -2.40 21.98
C ARG A 4 5.46 -2.41 23.32
N CYS A 5 5.48 -1.32 24.09
CA CYS A 5 4.74 -1.25 25.36
C CYS A 5 3.23 -1.44 25.19
N LEU A 6 2.68 -1.20 23.99
CA LEU A 6 1.27 -1.44 23.69
C LEU A 6 0.93 -2.93 23.52
N PHE A 7 1.94 -3.79 23.38
CA PHE A 7 1.78 -5.23 23.08
C PHE A 7 2.61 -6.11 24.03
N PRO A 8 2.40 -6.06 25.36
CA PRO A 8 3.21 -6.80 26.33
C PRO A 8 3.13 -8.32 26.13
N GLY A 9 1.99 -8.85 25.68
CA GLY A 9 1.83 -10.27 25.40
C GLY A 9 2.52 -10.73 24.11
N SER A 10 2.41 -9.94 23.04
CA SER A 10 2.90 -10.34 21.70
C SER A 10 4.39 -10.09 21.51
N THR A 11 4.96 -9.13 22.24
CA THR A 11 6.37 -8.70 22.04
C THR A 11 7.41 -9.71 22.48
N THR A 12 7.04 -10.68 23.32
CA THR A 12 7.88 -11.81 23.70
C THR A 12 8.10 -12.78 22.54
N TYR A 13 7.20 -12.79 21.55
CA TYR A 13 7.29 -13.67 20.39
C TYR A 13 8.08 -13.02 19.25
N ASN A 14 9.05 -13.77 18.71
CA ASN A 14 9.87 -13.35 17.56
C ASN A 14 9.10 -13.30 16.23
N THR A 15 7.92 -13.91 16.17
CA THR A 15 7.00 -13.89 15.03
C THR A 15 6.20 -12.59 14.89
N PHE A 16 6.12 -11.78 15.95
CA PHE A 16 5.45 -10.48 15.90
C PHE A 16 6.40 -9.40 15.39
N LYS A 17 5.98 -8.68 14.34
CA LYS A 17 6.71 -7.54 13.77
C LYS A 17 5.77 -6.35 13.66
N SER A 18 6.11 -5.25 14.35
CA SER A 18 5.44 -3.97 14.13
C SER A 18 6.16 -3.21 13.01
N CYS A 19 5.43 -2.82 11.98
CA CYS A 19 5.97 -2.18 10.78
C CYS A 19 5.58 -0.70 10.69
N THR A 20 6.15 0.01 9.73
CA THR A 20 5.83 1.41 9.41
C THR A 20 4.59 1.52 8.51
N ASN A 21 4.12 2.74 8.29
CA ASN A 21 3.21 3.07 7.20
C ASN A 21 3.81 4.29 6.46
N PRO A 22 4.07 4.22 5.16
CA PRO A 22 3.99 3.04 4.27
C PRO A 22 4.89 1.87 4.68
N HIS A 23 4.64 0.68 4.14
CA HIS A 23 5.46 -0.51 4.37
C HIS A 23 5.78 -1.25 3.07
N CYS A 24 7.05 -1.66 2.93
CA CYS A 24 7.53 -2.49 1.84
C CYS A 24 8.20 -3.74 2.44
N PHE A 25 7.91 -4.92 1.89
CA PHE A 25 8.50 -6.18 2.31
C PHE A 25 8.52 -7.19 1.16
N GLU A 26 9.33 -8.22 1.29
CA GLU A 26 9.44 -9.31 0.32
C GLU A 26 9.03 -10.63 0.96
N LEU A 27 8.26 -11.43 0.24
CA LEU A 27 7.83 -12.77 0.64
C LEU A 27 7.93 -13.70 -0.57
N ASP A 28 8.71 -14.77 -0.47
CA ASP A 28 8.95 -15.72 -1.56
C ASP A 28 9.32 -15.03 -2.90
N SER A 29 10.26 -14.07 -2.84
CA SER A 29 10.73 -13.25 -3.97
C SER A 29 9.68 -12.30 -4.58
N ILE A 30 8.51 -12.16 -3.96
CA ILE A 30 7.46 -11.22 -4.38
C ILE A 30 7.53 -9.99 -3.48
N ARG A 31 7.64 -8.81 -4.10
CA ARG A 31 7.69 -7.53 -3.39
C ARG A 31 6.31 -6.94 -3.19
N PHE A 32 5.98 -6.71 -1.93
CA PHE A 32 4.74 -6.10 -1.48
C PHE A 32 5.01 -4.66 -1.05
N LEU A 33 4.18 -3.75 -1.54
CA LEU A 33 4.12 -2.36 -1.09
C LEU A 33 2.71 -2.09 -0.59
N GLY A 34 2.58 -1.43 0.56
CA GLY A 34 1.28 -1.15 1.12
C GLY A 34 1.19 0.12 1.95
N THR A 35 -0.01 0.71 1.95
CA THR A 35 -0.37 1.85 2.80
C THR A 35 -1.66 1.55 3.58
N SER A 36 -1.90 2.29 4.65
CA SER A 36 -3.13 2.14 5.45
C SER A 36 -4.35 2.90 4.91
N GLY A 37 -4.31 3.44 3.68
CA GLY A 37 -5.46 4.08 3.03
C GLY A 37 -5.45 5.59 2.95
N GLN A 38 -4.72 6.27 3.84
CA GLN A 38 -4.80 7.73 3.98
C GLN A 38 -4.40 8.48 2.71
N ASN A 39 -3.42 7.97 1.96
CA ASN A 39 -2.94 8.60 0.73
C ASN A 39 -4.02 8.64 -0.37
N ILE A 40 -4.77 7.55 -0.53
CA ILE A 40 -5.82 7.45 -1.55
C ILE A 40 -7.08 8.21 -1.11
N ASP A 41 -7.42 8.15 0.17
CA ASP A 41 -8.55 8.91 0.72
C ASP A 41 -8.31 10.41 0.64
N ASP A 42 -7.07 10.86 0.84
CA ASP A 42 -6.72 12.27 0.66
C ASP A 42 -6.79 12.70 -0.81
N LEU A 43 -6.24 11.90 -1.73
CA LEU A 43 -6.36 12.13 -3.17
C LEU A 43 -7.82 12.27 -3.66
N THR A 44 -8.72 11.47 -3.09
CA THR A 44 -10.15 11.47 -3.45
C THR A 44 -10.83 12.81 -3.14
N LYS A 45 -10.32 13.57 -2.17
CA LYS A 45 -10.89 14.88 -1.81
C LYS A 45 -10.55 15.98 -2.83
N TYR A 46 -9.50 15.79 -3.62
CA TYR A 46 -8.93 16.84 -4.48
C TYR A 46 -8.83 16.46 -5.95
N SER A 47 -9.23 15.25 -6.33
CA SER A 47 -9.15 14.76 -7.68
C SER A 47 -10.34 13.89 -8.01
N GLU A 48 -10.76 13.90 -9.27
CA GLU A 48 -11.78 13.00 -9.78
C GLU A 48 -11.10 11.75 -10.38
N ALA A 49 -11.59 10.59 -9.97
CA ALA A 49 -11.27 9.30 -10.55
C ALA A 49 -12.54 8.45 -10.56
N LYS A 50 -12.59 7.47 -11.45
CA LYS A 50 -13.75 6.58 -11.56
C LYS A 50 -13.88 5.68 -10.34
N ASP A 51 -12.75 5.13 -9.91
CA ASP A 51 -12.65 4.18 -8.80
C ASP A 51 -11.35 4.40 -8.03
N LYS A 52 -11.26 3.86 -6.81
CA LYS A 52 -10.05 3.93 -5.96
C LYS A 52 -8.85 3.26 -6.64
N LEU A 53 -9.08 2.23 -7.45
CA LEU A 53 -8.03 1.57 -8.24
C LEU A 53 -7.33 2.51 -9.22
N ASP A 54 -8.04 3.48 -9.81
CA ASP A 54 -7.44 4.47 -10.72
C ASP A 54 -6.46 5.38 -9.94
N PHE A 55 -6.78 5.74 -8.69
CA PHE A 55 -5.80 6.43 -7.84
C PHE A 55 -4.58 5.58 -7.52
N LEU A 56 -4.74 4.27 -7.23
CA LEU A 56 -3.60 3.38 -7.02
C LEU A 56 -2.71 3.33 -8.27
N GLU A 57 -3.32 3.15 -9.44
CA GLU A 57 -2.61 3.15 -10.71
C GLU A 57 -1.86 4.46 -10.94
N ARG A 58 -2.51 5.61 -10.71
CA ARG A 58 -1.89 6.94 -10.82
C ARG A 58 -0.70 7.08 -9.89
N THR A 59 -0.81 6.68 -8.61
CA THR A 59 0.33 6.76 -7.67
C THR A 59 1.52 5.93 -8.11
N LEU A 60 1.31 4.76 -8.75
CA LEU A 60 2.38 3.99 -9.36
C LEU A 60 2.96 4.64 -10.61
N ARG A 61 2.12 5.17 -11.51
CA ARG A 61 2.56 5.88 -12.72
C ARG A 61 3.37 7.13 -12.40
N TRP A 62 3.00 7.84 -11.33
CA TRP A 62 3.73 9.00 -10.81
C TRP A 62 4.97 8.60 -10.00
N ARG A 63 5.14 7.30 -9.72
CA ARG A 63 6.17 6.78 -8.80
C ARG A 63 6.15 7.47 -7.43
N HIS A 64 4.97 7.83 -6.94
CA HIS A 64 4.83 8.60 -5.70
C HIS A 64 3.60 8.16 -4.90
N LEU A 65 3.81 7.68 -3.68
CA LEU A 65 2.74 7.10 -2.84
C LEU A 65 1.73 8.13 -2.33
N ALA A 66 2.19 9.33 -1.99
CA ALA A 66 1.36 10.36 -1.38
C ALA A 66 1.67 11.75 -1.98
N PRO A 67 1.29 12.00 -3.24
CA PRO A 67 1.65 13.24 -3.96
C PRO A 67 1.04 14.51 -3.34
N THR A 68 0.04 14.35 -2.47
CA THR A 68 -0.58 15.45 -1.74
C THR A 68 0.11 15.78 -0.41
N ALA A 69 1.12 14.99 -0.01
CA ALA A 69 1.99 15.31 1.11
C ALA A 69 3.09 16.30 0.66
N PRO A 70 3.49 17.28 1.49
CA PRO A 70 2.98 17.58 2.85
C PRO A 70 1.72 18.47 2.87
N ASN A 71 1.23 18.93 1.71
CA ASN A 71 0.28 20.04 1.61
C ASN A 71 -1.08 19.77 2.28
N THR A 72 -1.70 18.62 1.98
CA THR A 72 -3.02 18.25 2.53
C THR A 72 -2.95 16.98 3.37
N LEU A 73 -1.99 16.09 3.09
CA LEU A 73 -1.64 14.97 3.95
C LEU A 73 -0.39 15.32 4.76
N GLY A 74 -0.55 15.49 6.06
CA GLY A 74 0.56 15.77 6.96
C GLY A 74 1.61 14.66 6.93
N CYS A 75 2.87 15.04 6.74
CA CYS A 75 4.01 14.13 6.82
C CYS A 75 5.13 14.75 7.65
N TYR A 76 6.08 13.93 8.06
CA TYR A 76 7.30 14.42 8.71
C TYR A 76 8.13 15.23 7.68
N PRO A 77 8.71 16.38 8.07
CA PRO A 77 9.51 17.20 7.16
C PRO A 77 10.88 16.54 6.93
N PHE A 78 10.99 15.75 5.87
CA PHE A 78 12.27 15.19 5.42
C PHE A 78 13.02 16.20 4.55
N THR A 79 14.30 16.44 4.84
CA THR A 79 15.11 17.43 4.11
C THR A 79 15.91 16.85 2.95
N ASP A 80 16.31 15.58 3.06
CA ASP A 80 17.33 15.00 2.16
C ASP A 80 16.73 14.07 1.11
N ARG A 81 15.65 13.36 1.45
CA ARG A 81 15.01 12.36 0.59
C ARG A 81 13.52 12.27 0.87
N ASP A 82 12.74 12.19 -0.20
CA ASP A 82 11.31 11.93 -0.09
C ASP A 82 11.04 10.44 0.18
N PRO A 83 10.42 10.07 1.32
CA PRO A 83 10.10 8.68 1.65
C PRO A 83 8.94 8.10 0.81
N PHE A 84 8.19 8.93 0.09
CA PHE A 84 7.04 8.51 -0.70
C PHE A 84 7.40 8.17 -2.15
N LEU A 85 8.65 8.42 -2.56
CA LEU A 85 9.16 8.00 -3.85
C LEU A 85 9.21 6.47 -3.96
N ILE A 86 8.65 5.95 -5.05
CA ILE A 86 8.67 4.51 -5.35
C ILE A 86 9.94 4.21 -6.15
N ASP A 87 11.00 3.81 -5.43
CA ASP A 87 12.30 3.49 -6.03
C ASP A 87 12.24 2.28 -6.99
N SER A 88 11.41 1.28 -6.66
CA SER A 88 11.32 0.03 -7.41
C SER A 88 9.88 -0.42 -7.59
N CYS A 89 9.55 -0.95 -8.77
CA CYS A 89 8.20 -1.44 -9.08
C CYS A 89 7.86 -2.65 -8.19
N PRO A 90 6.81 -2.60 -7.36
CA PRO A 90 6.37 -3.74 -6.57
C PRO A 90 5.60 -4.75 -7.43
N ASP A 91 5.56 -6.01 -7.02
CA ASP A 91 4.76 -7.04 -7.67
C ASP A 91 3.30 -6.99 -7.18
N VAL A 92 3.12 -6.59 -5.92
CA VAL A 92 1.80 -6.35 -5.30
C VAL A 92 1.79 -4.99 -4.64
N TYR A 93 0.83 -4.15 -5.01
CA TYR A 93 0.56 -2.88 -4.36
C TYR A 93 -0.84 -2.86 -3.77
N PHE A 94 -0.95 -2.74 -2.45
CA PHE A 94 -2.23 -2.77 -1.75
C PHE A 94 -2.49 -1.51 -0.94
N VAL A 95 -3.77 -1.17 -0.78
CA VAL A 95 -4.23 -0.09 0.07
C VAL A 95 -5.23 -0.64 1.10
N GLY A 96 -5.07 -0.24 2.36
CA GLY A 96 -5.99 -0.58 3.44
C GLY A 96 -7.21 0.33 3.54
N ASN A 97 -8.17 -0.08 4.37
CA ASN A 97 -9.29 0.74 4.83
C ASN A 97 -10.19 1.35 3.74
N GLN A 98 -10.35 0.66 2.62
CA GLN A 98 -11.23 1.09 1.52
C GLN A 98 -12.70 0.71 1.79
N GLU A 99 -13.63 1.31 1.04
CA GLU A 99 -15.07 1.05 1.18
C GLU A 99 -15.48 -0.33 0.68
N LYS A 100 -14.85 -0.80 -0.39
CA LYS A 100 -15.13 -2.10 -1.03
C LYS A 100 -13.83 -2.78 -1.45
N TYR A 101 -13.91 -4.10 -1.60
CA TYR A 101 -12.83 -4.88 -2.19
C TYR A 101 -12.78 -4.67 -3.70
N GLU A 102 -11.60 -4.34 -4.22
CA GLU A 102 -11.34 -4.23 -5.65
C GLU A 102 -9.93 -4.71 -5.97
N THR A 103 -9.71 -5.27 -7.16
CA THR A 103 -8.38 -5.64 -7.64
C THR A 103 -8.26 -5.50 -9.14
N CYS A 104 -7.08 -5.15 -9.63
CA CYS A 104 -6.74 -5.24 -11.05
C CYS A 104 -5.30 -5.72 -11.23
N LEU A 105 -4.99 -6.24 -12.42
CA LEU A 105 -3.62 -6.54 -12.83
C LEU A 105 -3.18 -5.45 -13.81
N LEU A 106 -2.20 -4.65 -13.42
CA LEU A 106 -1.60 -3.66 -14.28
C LEU A 106 -0.42 -4.24 -15.05
N LYS A 107 -0.30 -3.84 -16.31
CA LYS A 107 0.85 -4.15 -17.16
C LYS A 107 1.62 -2.86 -17.46
N GLY A 108 2.88 -2.83 -17.04
CA GLY A 108 3.83 -1.78 -17.35
C GLY A 108 4.28 -1.80 -18.81
N LEU A 109 4.92 -0.73 -19.25
CA LEU A 109 5.41 -0.57 -20.63
C LEU A 109 6.49 -1.59 -20.99
N GLU A 110 7.31 -2.00 -20.02
CA GLU A 110 8.38 -2.99 -20.20
C GLU A 110 7.90 -4.41 -19.85
N GLY A 111 6.59 -4.62 -19.77
CA GLY A 111 6.00 -5.92 -19.46
C GLY A 111 5.96 -6.28 -17.98
N GLN A 112 6.31 -5.36 -17.07
CA GLN A 112 6.13 -5.58 -15.63
C GLN A 112 4.66 -5.83 -15.31
N LEU A 113 4.36 -6.75 -14.38
CA LEU A 113 3.01 -7.04 -13.95
C LEU A 113 2.86 -6.68 -12.47
N VAL A 114 1.86 -5.85 -12.15
CA VAL A 114 1.63 -5.38 -10.79
C VAL A 114 0.19 -5.66 -10.40
N ARG A 115 -0.01 -6.38 -9.30
CA ARG A 115 -1.33 -6.64 -8.73
C ARG A 115 -1.73 -5.47 -7.82
N LEU A 116 -2.80 -4.76 -8.18
CA LEU A 116 -3.40 -3.74 -7.32
C LEU A 116 -4.52 -4.33 -6.47
N ILE A 117 -4.59 -3.95 -5.20
CA ILE A 117 -5.59 -4.46 -4.26
C ILE A 117 -6.11 -3.34 -3.35
N CYS A 118 -7.42 -3.12 -3.39
CA CYS A 118 -8.14 -2.33 -2.39
C CYS A 118 -8.68 -3.28 -1.32
N ILE A 119 -8.14 -3.19 -0.11
CA ILE A 119 -8.57 -4.01 1.03
C ILE A 119 -9.68 -3.25 1.77
N PRO A 120 -10.89 -3.82 1.88
CA PRO A 120 -12.00 -3.14 2.52
C PRO A 120 -11.80 -3.05 4.05
N ARG A 121 -12.52 -2.13 4.68
CA ARG A 121 -12.59 -2.05 6.14
C ARG A 121 -13.26 -3.30 6.70
N PHE A 122 -12.49 -4.09 7.45
CA PHE A 122 -12.99 -5.34 8.04
C PHE A 122 -14.14 -5.09 9.02
N CYS A 123 -14.10 -4.01 9.80
CA CYS A 123 -15.14 -3.67 10.77
C CYS A 123 -16.51 -3.37 10.14
N GLU A 124 -16.54 -2.94 8.88
CA GLU A 124 -17.77 -2.60 8.15
C GLU A 124 -18.22 -3.77 7.25
N THR A 125 -17.28 -4.45 6.61
CA THR A 125 -17.58 -5.44 5.56
C THR A 125 -17.42 -6.90 5.99
N GLY A 126 -16.64 -7.19 7.04
CA GLY A 126 -16.26 -8.56 7.43
C GLY A 126 -15.40 -9.29 6.40
N VAL A 127 -14.86 -8.58 5.40
CA VAL A 127 -14.11 -9.18 4.28
C VAL A 127 -12.60 -9.15 4.56
N ALA A 128 -11.95 -10.29 4.37
CA ALA A 128 -10.49 -10.42 4.33
C ALA A 128 -10.02 -10.85 2.94
N VAL A 129 -8.81 -10.45 2.56
CA VAL A 129 -8.24 -10.74 1.24
C VAL A 129 -7.08 -11.72 1.38
N VAL A 130 -7.14 -12.82 0.63
CA VAL A 130 -6.07 -13.82 0.55
C VAL A 130 -5.37 -13.69 -0.80
N VAL A 131 -4.06 -13.49 -0.77
CA VAL A 131 -3.23 -13.39 -1.98
C VAL A 131 -2.41 -14.66 -2.12
N SER A 132 -2.53 -15.34 -3.26
CA SER A 132 -1.67 -16.47 -3.58
C SER A 132 -0.32 -15.97 -4.09
N VAL A 133 0.75 -16.40 -3.44
CA VAL A 133 2.14 -16.11 -3.83
C VAL A 133 2.65 -17.04 -4.95
N PHE A 134 1.93 -18.10 -5.28
CA PHE A 134 2.38 -19.08 -6.29
C PHE A 134 1.99 -18.73 -7.73
N HIS A 135 0.99 -17.86 -7.93
CA HIS A 135 0.38 -17.60 -9.24
C HIS A 135 0.53 -16.14 -9.71
N LEU A 136 1.46 -15.39 -9.10
CA LEU A 136 1.79 -14.07 -9.63
C LEU A 136 2.75 -14.27 -10.82
N PRO A 137 2.38 -13.82 -12.03
CA PRO A 137 3.19 -14.04 -13.22
C PRO A 137 4.53 -13.31 -13.08
N GLY A 138 5.62 -14.09 -12.99
CA GLY A 138 6.96 -13.60 -12.64
C GLY A 138 7.97 -14.69 -12.24
N CYS A 139 7.53 -15.94 -12.05
CA CYS A 139 8.37 -17.15 -12.04
C CYS A 139 8.20 -17.92 -13.35
#